data_AF-A0A7S4NE46-F1
#
_entry.id   AF-A0A7S4NE46-F1
#
_cell.length_a   1.000
_cell.length_b   1.000
_cell.length_c   1.000
_cell.angle_alpha   90.00
_cell.angle_beta   90.00
_cell.angle_gamma   90.00
#
_symmetry.space_group_name_H-M   'P 1'
#
loop_
_entity.id
_entity.type
_entity.pdbx_description
1 polymer ?
#
loop_
_entity_poly.entity_id
_entity_poly.type
_entity_poly.pdbx_seq_one_letter_code
_entity_poly.pdbx_strand_id
1 'polypeptide(L)'
;NIESIDGGGNRIDPLYVKSPDRDHFPKIRVGSEGTRYIGDGLPLCVDKPGKPWLRRGAVWRLLGTSSTPDLLQPQPMRYRYRWNDNAQEYVKVLPADPLYGAICGTGPECDYPLKVTLDANLPEDGASLLYTSDNLRAIKVGDAYYENVGAQCVDLPFYNGARTIKDAPRGWNGMCANPKDAAIAGSACCTTTHVLADPSMCRYTQEMVTFDTNKERCADI
;
A
#
# COMPACT_ATOMS: atom_id res chain seq x y z
N ASN A 1 1.95 4.66 -43.26
CA ASN A 1 2.62 4.64 -41.95
C ASN A 1 2.40 6.01 -41.36
N ILE A 2 1.71 6.18 -40.21
CA ILE A 2 1.59 7.50 -39.56
C ILE A 2 2.92 7.76 -38.88
N GLU A 3 3.93 8.02 -39.70
CA GLU A 3 5.27 8.43 -39.33
C GLU A 3 5.83 9.15 -40.56
N SER A 4 5.68 10.48 -40.58
CA SER A 4 6.59 11.44 -41.22
C SER A 4 5.92 12.82 -41.26
N ILE A 5 6.52 13.80 -40.59
CA ILE A 5 7.09 15.02 -41.19
C ILE A 5 7.71 15.85 -40.03
N ASP A 6 9.03 15.98 -40.11
CA ASP A 6 9.88 17.08 -39.62
C ASP A 6 9.67 17.62 -38.20
N GLY A 7 10.56 17.17 -37.29
CA GLY A 7 11.01 17.94 -36.11
C GLY A 7 10.00 18.17 -34.98
N GLY A 8 8.73 17.86 -35.18
CA GLY A 8 7.72 17.82 -34.12
C GLY A 8 7.59 16.39 -33.62
N GLY A 9 7.99 16.14 -32.38
CA GLY A 9 7.90 14.82 -31.74
C GLY A 9 6.55 14.13 -31.89
N ASN A 10 6.54 12.83 -31.61
CA ASN A 10 5.40 11.92 -31.73
C ASN A 10 4.07 12.60 -31.33
N ARG A 11 3.23 12.92 -32.33
CA ARG A 11 1.91 13.54 -32.14
C ARG A 11 0.81 12.50 -31.91
N ILE A 12 1.14 11.21 -32.00
CA ILE A 12 0.32 10.17 -31.40
C ILE A 12 0.67 10.22 -29.92
N ASP A 13 -0.01 11.11 -29.20
CA ASP A 13 0.02 11.20 -27.75
C ASP A 13 -0.34 9.81 -27.19
N PRO A 14 0.62 9.02 -26.67
CA PRO A 14 0.25 7.83 -25.93
C PRO A 14 -0.29 8.36 -24.61
N LEU A 15 -1.62 8.62 -24.56
CA LEU A 15 -2.39 9.11 -23.42
C LEU A 15 -1.53 9.24 -22.17
N TYR A 16 -0.97 10.43 -21.94
CA TYR A 16 -0.09 10.62 -20.79
C TYR A 16 -0.91 10.58 -19.50
N VAL A 17 -0.98 9.39 -18.88
CA VAL A 17 -1.70 9.17 -17.62
C VAL A 17 -0.93 9.87 -16.49
N LYS A 18 -1.25 11.14 -16.25
CA LYS A 18 -0.84 11.85 -15.04
C LYS A 18 -1.59 11.22 -13.88
N SER A 19 -0.86 10.66 -12.93
CA SER A 19 -1.52 9.99 -11.82
C SER A 19 -2.43 10.86 -10.95
N PRO A 20 -2.23 12.19 -10.82
CA PRO A 20 -3.20 13.07 -10.17
C PRO A 20 -4.49 13.27 -10.99
N ASP A 21 -4.41 13.11 -12.32
CA ASP A 21 -5.52 13.35 -13.25
C ASP A 21 -6.26 12.04 -13.60
N ARG A 22 -6.18 11.04 -12.70
CA ARG A 22 -6.95 9.81 -12.86
C ARG A 22 -8.42 10.14 -12.73
N ASP A 23 -9.20 9.69 -13.71
CA ASP A 23 -10.65 9.76 -13.63
C ASP A 23 -11.15 8.95 -12.42
N HIS A 24 -12.01 9.58 -11.62
CA HIS A 24 -12.64 8.95 -10.47
C HIS A 24 -13.70 7.92 -10.87
N PHE A 25 -14.16 7.93 -12.12
CA PHE A 25 -15.16 7.00 -12.60
C PHE A 25 -14.55 5.69 -13.12
N PRO A 26 -15.28 4.56 -12.96
CA PRO A 26 -14.87 3.28 -13.50
C PRO A 26 -14.53 3.38 -14.99
N LYS A 27 -13.34 2.90 -15.34
CA LYS A 27 -12.88 2.85 -16.73
C LYS A 27 -13.42 1.62 -17.42
N ILE A 28 -13.87 1.73 -18.66
CA ILE A 28 -14.27 0.57 -19.47
C ILE A 28 -13.05 -0.31 -19.74
N ARG A 29 -13.19 -1.63 -19.62
CA ARG A 29 -12.15 -2.60 -19.92
C ARG A 29 -11.88 -2.64 -21.42
N VAL A 30 -10.61 -2.59 -21.83
CA VAL A 30 -10.20 -2.70 -23.24
C VAL A 30 -10.73 -4.01 -23.85
N GLY A 31 -11.34 -3.92 -25.04
CA GLY A 31 -11.90 -5.08 -25.75
C GLY A 31 -13.21 -5.63 -25.18
N SER A 32 -13.84 -4.92 -24.24
CA SER A 32 -15.13 -5.34 -23.67
C SER A 32 -16.36 -4.83 -24.42
N GLU A 33 -16.19 -4.08 -25.52
CA GLU A 33 -17.30 -3.44 -26.24
C GLU A 33 -18.23 -2.60 -25.32
N GLY A 34 -17.69 -2.08 -24.21
CA GLY A 34 -18.48 -1.29 -23.24
C GLY A 34 -19.30 -2.12 -22.26
N THR A 35 -19.15 -3.46 -22.26
CA THR A 35 -19.94 -4.36 -21.39
C THR A 35 -19.29 -4.63 -20.04
N ARG A 36 -18.00 -4.29 -19.86
CA ARG A 36 -17.25 -4.51 -18.61
C ARG A 36 -16.36 -3.32 -18.28
N TYR A 37 -16.17 -3.09 -16.99
CA TYR A 37 -15.24 -2.10 -16.45
C TYR A 37 -13.93 -2.76 -15.99
N ILE A 38 -12.87 -1.94 -15.88
CA ILE A 38 -11.60 -2.34 -15.29
C ILE A 38 -11.87 -2.70 -13.83
N GLY A 39 -11.49 -3.92 -13.47
CA GLY A 39 -11.70 -4.46 -12.13
C GLY A 39 -12.97 -5.30 -11.97
N ASP A 40 -13.85 -5.36 -12.98
CA ASP A 40 -14.97 -6.30 -12.97
C ASP A 40 -14.48 -7.75 -12.80
N GLY A 41 -15.08 -8.46 -11.84
CA GLY A 41 -14.71 -9.84 -11.49
C GLY A 41 -13.60 -9.94 -10.43
N LEU A 42 -13.06 -8.82 -9.94
CA LEU A 42 -12.19 -8.80 -8.76
C LEU A 42 -13.02 -8.64 -7.47
N PRO A 43 -12.53 -9.16 -6.32
CA PRO A 43 -13.15 -8.92 -5.03
C PRO A 43 -13.01 -7.44 -4.61
N LEU A 44 -13.88 -7.00 -3.69
CA LEU A 44 -13.71 -5.68 -3.09
C LEU A 44 -12.51 -5.66 -2.15
N CYS A 45 -11.83 -4.52 -2.03
CA CYS A 45 -10.69 -4.40 -1.11
C CYS A 45 -11.12 -4.50 0.36
N VAL A 46 -12.37 -4.14 0.69
CA VAL A 46 -12.97 -4.38 2.02
C VAL A 46 -13.10 -5.85 2.38
N ASP A 47 -13.20 -6.72 1.38
CA ASP A 47 -13.41 -8.16 1.59
C ASP A 47 -12.09 -8.93 1.70
N LYS A 48 -10.95 -8.21 1.65
CA LYS A 48 -9.64 -8.83 1.85
C LYS A 48 -9.55 -9.44 3.25
N PRO A 49 -9.04 -10.67 3.37
CA PRO A 49 -8.80 -11.26 4.69
C PRO A 49 -7.78 -10.43 5.45
N GLY A 50 -7.90 -10.42 6.78
CA GLY A 50 -6.91 -9.80 7.66
C GLY A 50 -5.51 -10.38 7.40
N LYS A 51 -4.52 -9.47 7.40
CA LYS A 51 -3.10 -9.76 7.15
C LYS A 51 -2.87 -10.58 5.88
N PRO A 52 -3.30 -10.08 4.71
CA PRO A 52 -3.22 -10.84 3.46
C PRO A 52 -1.78 -11.19 3.08
N TRP A 53 -0.77 -10.49 3.63
CA TRP A 53 0.65 -10.75 3.39
C TRP A 53 1.21 -12.02 4.08
N LEU A 54 0.45 -12.63 5.00
CA LEU A 54 0.79 -13.90 5.66
C LEU A 54 -0.03 -15.08 5.12
N ARG A 55 -0.94 -14.84 4.17
CA ARG A 55 -1.84 -15.87 3.65
C ARG A 55 -1.19 -16.64 2.49
N ARG A 56 -1.66 -17.87 2.27
CA ARG A 56 -1.34 -18.64 1.07
C ARG A 56 -1.62 -17.78 -0.17
N GLY A 57 -0.67 -17.77 -1.10
CA GLY A 57 -0.73 -16.98 -2.33
C GLY A 57 -0.25 -15.54 -2.16
N ALA A 58 0.11 -15.10 -0.96
CA ALA A 58 0.75 -13.79 -0.79
C ALA A 58 2.09 -13.76 -1.55
N VAL A 59 2.32 -12.66 -2.25
CA VAL A 59 3.50 -12.50 -3.11
C VAL A 59 4.40 -11.41 -2.55
N TRP A 60 5.67 -11.75 -2.40
CA TRP A 60 6.75 -10.85 -2.04
C TRP A 60 7.73 -10.72 -3.21
N ARG A 61 8.11 -9.48 -3.54
CA ARG A 61 9.05 -9.18 -4.62
C ARG A 61 10.29 -8.51 -4.05
N LEU A 62 11.48 -8.96 -4.47
CA LEU A 62 12.75 -8.40 -4.03
C LEU A 62 12.91 -6.96 -4.55
N LEU A 63 13.19 -6.02 -3.63
CA LEU A 63 13.59 -4.64 -3.93
C LEU A 63 15.12 -4.47 -3.95
N GLY A 64 15.85 -5.42 -3.37
CA GLY A 64 17.31 -5.36 -3.23
C GLY A 64 17.70 -4.52 -2.03
N THR A 65 18.49 -3.46 -2.25
CA THR A 65 19.02 -2.58 -1.18
C THR A 65 18.15 -1.35 -0.89
N SER A 66 17.14 -1.09 -1.73
CA SER A 66 16.19 0.00 -1.51
C SER A 66 15.05 -0.45 -0.61
N SER A 67 14.75 0.35 0.41
CA SER A 67 13.61 0.09 1.30
C SER A 67 12.29 0.66 0.78
N THR A 68 12.34 1.43 -0.31
CA THR A 68 11.17 2.10 -0.90
C THR A 68 10.44 1.17 -1.85
N PRO A 69 9.17 0.81 -1.59
CA PRO A 69 8.35 0.03 -2.52
C PRO A 69 8.17 0.72 -3.88
N ASP A 70 8.26 -0.02 -4.97
CA ASP A 70 7.93 0.49 -6.31
C ASP A 70 6.41 0.46 -6.55
N LEU A 71 5.72 -0.53 -5.96
CA LEU A 71 4.28 -0.70 -6.09
C LEU A 71 3.46 0.23 -5.19
N LEU A 72 4.13 1.20 -4.56
CA LEU A 72 3.49 2.41 -4.07
C LEU A 72 2.78 3.10 -5.24
N GLN A 73 1.52 2.71 -5.48
CA GLN A 73 0.60 3.57 -6.23
C GLN A 73 0.69 4.96 -5.63
N PRO A 74 0.79 6.00 -6.45
CA PRO A 74 1.47 7.22 -6.06
C PRO A 74 0.63 7.91 -5.00
N GLN A 75 1.05 7.73 -3.75
CA GLN A 75 0.96 8.81 -2.79
C GLN A 75 1.50 10.04 -3.51
N PRO A 76 0.77 11.18 -3.54
CA PRO A 76 1.21 12.35 -4.27
C PRO A 76 2.68 12.60 -3.88
N MET A 77 3.57 12.53 -4.88
CA MET A 77 5.04 12.60 -4.71
C MET A 77 5.52 13.79 -3.86
N ARG A 78 4.63 14.77 -3.62
CA ARG A 78 4.82 15.87 -2.68
C ARG A 78 5.24 15.46 -1.27
N TYR A 79 4.93 14.25 -0.81
CA TYR A 79 5.34 13.79 0.53
C TYR A 79 6.66 13.03 0.59
N ARG A 80 7.22 12.61 -0.55
CA ARG A 80 8.54 11.96 -0.63
C ARG A 80 9.69 12.91 -0.25
N TYR A 81 9.48 14.23 -0.38
CA TYR A 81 10.53 15.24 -0.17
C TYR A 81 10.62 15.79 1.27
N ARG A 82 9.77 15.36 2.20
CA ARG A 82 9.76 15.93 3.58
C ARG A 82 10.27 15.01 4.68
N TRP A 83 10.45 13.73 4.39
CA TRP A 83 10.92 12.76 5.38
C TRP A 83 12.24 12.19 4.87
N ASN A 84 13.25 12.22 5.74
CA ASN A 84 14.64 11.95 5.39
C ASN A 84 14.83 10.58 4.72
N ASP A 85 15.93 10.40 3.98
CA ASP A 85 16.33 9.10 3.40
C ASP A 85 16.60 8.00 4.46
N ASN A 86 16.45 8.30 5.76
CA ASN A 86 16.56 7.37 6.88
C ASN A 86 15.20 6.93 7.44
N ALA A 87 14.10 7.34 6.82
CA ALA A 87 12.76 7.04 7.30
C ALA A 87 12.47 5.56 7.03
N GLN A 88 12.32 4.77 8.10
CA GLN A 88 12.09 3.34 7.99
C GLN A 88 10.68 3.11 7.43
N GLU A 89 10.56 2.89 6.11
CA GLU A 89 9.30 2.56 5.40
C GLU A 89 8.99 1.05 5.42
N TYR A 90 9.74 0.28 6.20
CA TYR A 90 9.72 -1.17 6.22
C TYR A 90 9.63 -1.75 7.63
N VAL A 91 9.11 -2.96 7.73
CA VAL A 91 9.16 -3.76 8.97
C VAL A 91 10.31 -4.76 8.89
N LYS A 92 11.14 -4.82 9.93
CA LYS A 92 12.19 -5.84 10.02
C LYS A 92 11.57 -7.18 10.41
N VAL A 93 11.79 -8.21 9.59
CA VAL A 93 11.42 -9.59 9.89
C VAL A 93 12.56 -10.24 10.64
N LEU A 94 12.26 -10.86 11.77
CA LEU A 94 13.23 -11.53 12.61
C LEU A 94 13.46 -12.97 12.11
N PRO A 95 14.65 -13.55 12.30
CA PRO A 95 14.91 -14.95 11.93
C PRO A 95 13.97 -15.98 12.57
N ALA A 96 13.34 -15.62 13.69
CA ALA A 96 12.35 -16.46 14.37
C ALA A 96 10.95 -16.38 13.74
N ASP A 97 10.65 -15.35 12.94
CA ASP A 97 9.35 -15.19 12.31
C ASP A 97 9.19 -16.24 11.17
N PRO A 98 8.05 -16.94 11.07
CA PRO A 98 7.80 -17.92 9.99
C PRO A 98 7.97 -17.33 8.58
N LEU A 99 7.70 -16.03 8.42
CA LEU A 99 7.89 -15.32 7.16
C LEU A 99 9.36 -15.24 6.75
N TYR A 100 10.28 -15.20 7.71
CA TYR A 100 11.72 -15.20 7.43
C TYR A 100 12.11 -16.48 6.71
N GLY A 101 11.77 -17.65 7.26
CA GLY A 101 12.07 -18.94 6.64
C GLY A 101 11.38 -19.11 5.28
N ALA A 102 10.15 -18.60 5.13
CA ALA A 102 9.42 -18.67 3.87
C ALA A 102 10.07 -17.86 2.74
N ILE A 103 10.74 -16.74 3.05
CA ILE A 103 11.41 -15.90 2.06
C ILE A 103 12.88 -16.28 1.88
N CYS A 104 13.57 -16.54 2.98
CA CYS A 104 15.02 -16.66 3.05
C CYS A 104 15.52 -18.09 2.81
N GLY A 105 14.63 -19.08 2.94
CA GLY A 105 14.99 -20.50 2.96
C GLY A 105 15.47 -20.95 4.33
N THR A 106 15.92 -22.21 4.41
CA THR A 106 16.42 -22.84 5.65
C THR A 106 17.95 -22.98 5.68
N GLY A 107 18.64 -22.36 4.71
CA GLY A 107 20.09 -22.41 4.59
C GLY A 107 20.82 -21.56 5.64
N PRO A 108 22.17 -21.68 5.73
CA PRO A 108 22.99 -20.82 6.59
C PRO A 108 23.04 -19.37 6.09
N GLU A 109 22.82 -19.15 4.79
CA GLU A 109 22.70 -17.85 4.14
C GLU A 109 21.34 -17.75 3.44
N CYS A 110 20.91 -16.51 3.21
CA CYS A 110 19.62 -16.22 2.57
C CYS A 110 19.72 -16.37 1.05
N ASP A 111 18.79 -17.10 0.44
CA ASP A 111 18.80 -17.33 -1.02
C ASP A 111 18.36 -16.10 -1.84
N TYR A 112 17.78 -15.09 -1.17
CA TYR A 112 17.27 -13.84 -1.77
C TYR A 112 16.49 -14.01 -3.10
N PRO A 113 15.46 -14.88 -3.17
CA PRO A 113 14.68 -15.08 -4.39
C PRO A 113 14.02 -13.78 -4.88
N LEU A 114 14.07 -13.52 -6.19
CA LEU A 114 13.48 -12.31 -6.80
C LEU A 114 11.98 -12.18 -6.52
N LYS A 115 11.27 -13.30 -6.38
CA LYS A 115 9.85 -13.37 -6.11
C LYS A 115 9.54 -14.61 -5.28
N VAL A 116 8.77 -14.43 -4.21
CA VAL A 116 8.30 -15.49 -3.32
C VAL A 116 6.78 -15.49 -3.34
N THR A 117 6.18 -16.68 -3.41
CA THR A 117 4.75 -16.87 -3.21
C THR A 117 4.56 -17.83 -2.05
N LEU A 118 3.82 -17.43 -1.02
CA LEU A 118 3.57 -18.29 0.13
C LEU A 118 2.69 -19.47 -0.28
N ASP A 119 3.12 -20.68 0.03
CA ASP A 119 2.42 -21.94 -0.26
C ASP A 119 1.41 -22.32 0.84
N ALA A 120 1.53 -21.73 2.03
CA ALA A 120 0.66 -21.93 3.16
C ALA A 120 0.29 -20.59 3.85
N ASN A 121 -0.72 -20.66 4.72
CA ASN A 121 -0.96 -19.58 5.67
C ASN A 121 0.09 -19.69 6.77
N LEU A 122 0.81 -18.59 7.01
CA LEU A 122 1.76 -18.50 8.11
C LEU A 122 1.02 -18.14 9.40
N PRO A 123 1.40 -18.72 10.56
CA PRO A 123 0.79 -18.37 11.83
C PRO A 123 1.14 -16.93 12.21
N GLU A 124 0.25 -16.32 13.00
CA GLU A 124 0.48 -15.02 13.61
C GLU A 124 1.08 -15.25 15.00
N ASP A 125 2.39 -15.41 15.08
CA ASP A 125 3.10 -15.83 16.29
C ASP A 125 3.93 -14.69 16.90
N GLY A 126 3.26 -13.65 17.40
CA GLY A 126 3.88 -12.77 18.38
C GLY A 126 3.46 -11.31 18.34
N ALA A 127 4.20 -10.51 19.10
CA ALA A 127 4.02 -9.07 19.24
C ALA A 127 4.77 -8.24 18.17
N SER A 128 5.41 -8.89 17.20
CA SER A 128 6.14 -8.21 16.13
C SER A 128 5.23 -7.25 15.36
N LEU A 129 5.82 -6.19 14.80
CA LEU A 129 5.13 -5.29 13.88
C LEU A 129 4.54 -6.04 12.68
N LEU A 130 5.14 -7.17 12.29
CA LEU A 130 4.62 -8.06 11.26
C LEU A 130 3.17 -8.51 11.50
N TYR A 131 2.80 -8.72 12.77
CA TYR A 131 1.50 -9.26 13.18
C TYR A 131 0.55 -8.19 13.72
N THR A 132 1.04 -6.99 13.98
CA THR A 132 0.24 -5.95 14.64
C THR A 132 0.00 -4.73 13.76
N SER A 133 0.59 -4.70 12.56
CA SER A 133 0.28 -3.72 11.52
C SER A 133 -0.96 -4.11 10.71
N ASP A 134 -1.72 -3.09 10.30
CA ASP A 134 -2.92 -3.26 9.47
C ASP A 134 -2.61 -3.38 7.97
N ASN A 135 -1.45 -2.85 7.57
CA ASN A 135 -0.93 -2.92 6.22
C ASN A 135 0.56 -3.29 6.30
N LEU A 136 1.06 -4.01 5.29
CA LEU A 136 2.48 -4.27 5.18
C LEU A 136 2.91 -4.13 3.74
N ARG A 137 3.77 -3.15 3.48
CA ARG A 137 4.20 -2.77 2.12
C ARG A 137 5.60 -3.23 1.84
N ALA A 138 6.55 -2.85 2.70
CA ALA A 138 7.93 -3.29 2.62
C ALA A 138 8.35 -3.99 3.91
N ILE A 139 9.24 -4.96 3.76
CA ILE A 139 9.89 -5.67 4.84
C ILE A 139 11.38 -5.77 4.58
N LYS A 140 12.15 -5.93 5.66
CA LYS A 140 13.57 -6.29 5.59
C LYS A 140 13.77 -7.72 6.08
N VAL A 141 14.37 -8.55 5.25
CA VAL A 141 14.71 -9.96 5.53
C VAL A 141 16.21 -10.11 5.33
N GLY A 142 16.94 -10.39 6.40
CA GLY A 142 18.42 -10.35 6.37
C GLY A 142 18.91 -8.96 5.94
N ASP A 143 19.65 -8.91 4.84
CA ASP A 143 20.24 -7.69 4.28
C ASP A 143 19.45 -7.11 3.10
N ALA A 144 18.35 -7.75 2.68
CA ALA A 144 17.55 -7.31 1.55
C ALA A 144 16.15 -6.85 1.95
N TYR A 145 15.56 -6.04 1.08
CA TYR A 145 14.19 -5.56 1.19
C TYR A 145 13.28 -6.30 0.21
N TYR A 146 12.05 -6.53 0.65
CA TYR A 146 10.98 -7.08 -0.15
C TYR A 146 9.74 -6.20 -0.04
N GLU A 147 8.97 -6.12 -1.11
CA GLU A 147 7.65 -5.50 -1.09
C GLU A 147 6.53 -6.54 -1.28
N ASN A 148 5.40 -6.28 -0.63
CA ASN A 148 4.19 -7.05 -0.83
C ASN A 148 3.48 -6.57 -2.08
N VAL A 149 3.23 -7.48 -3.04
CA VAL A 149 2.55 -7.13 -4.31
C VAL A 149 1.05 -6.88 -4.10
N GLY A 150 0.47 -7.40 -3.01
CA GLY A 150 -0.95 -7.31 -2.71
C GLY A 150 -1.83 -8.13 -3.66
N ALA A 151 -2.88 -8.75 -3.13
CA ALA A 151 -3.91 -9.32 -3.99
C ALA A 151 -4.65 -8.20 -4.73
N GLN A 152 -4.99 -8.43 -6.01
CA GLN A 152 -5.80 -7.50 -6.79
C GLN A 152 -7.21 -7.39 -6.18
N CYS A 153 -7.72 -6.16 -6.06
CA CYS A 153 -9.06 -5.86 -5.57
C CYS A 153 -9.51 -4.51 -6.13
N VAL A 154 -10.79 -4.19 -5.92
CA VAL A 154 -11.38 -2.92 -6.31
C VAL A 154 -12.06 -2.21 -5.14
N ASP A 155 -12.02 -0.89 -5.17
CA ASP A 155 -12.82 -0.05 -4.28
C ASP A 155 -14.06 0.44 -5.03
N LEU A 156 -15.19 0.48 -4.33
CA LEU A 156 -16.39 1.09 -4.90
C LEU A 156 -16.27 2.62 -4.84
N PRO A 157 -16.69 3.35 -5.88
CA PRO A 157 -16.69 4.81 -5.86
C PRO A 157 -17.71 5.36 -4.84
N PHE A 158 -18.73 4.58 -4.48
CA PHE A 158 -19.77 4.95 -3.54
C PHE A 158 -19.93 3.88 -2.46
N TYR A 159 -20.00 4.34 -1.21
CA TYR A 159 -20.15 3.48 -0.03
C TYR A 159 -20.84 4.26 1.09
N ASN A 160 -21.53 3.52 1.96
CA ASN A 160 -22.26 4.10 3.08
C ASN A 160 -21.31 4.39 4.26
N GLY A 161 -21.55 5.50 4.95
CA GLY A 161 -20.80 5.86 6.16
C GLY A 161 -19.36 6.32 5.91
N ALA A 162 -19.11 6.94 4.75
CA ALA A 162 -17.82 7.50 4.38
C ALA A 162 -17.22 8.39 5.49
N ARG A 163 -15.89 8.32 5.64
CA ARG A 163 -15.10 9.21 6.50
C ARG A 163 -14.21 10.09 5.63
N THR A 164 -13.87 11.28 6.13
CA THR A 164 -12.95 12.17 5.43
C THR A 164 -11.52 11.90 5.87
N ILE A 165 -10.64 11.62 4.93
CA ILE A 165 -9.19 11.64 5.14
C ILE A 165 -8.63 12.91 4.49
N LYS A 166 -7.55 13.45 5.04
CA LYS A 166 -6.92 14.69 4.56
C LYS A 166 -5.43 14.47 4.34
N ASP A 167 -4.89 15.15 3.34
CA ASP A 167 -3.46 15.16 3.05
C ASP A 167 -2.63 15.87 4.13
N ALA A 168 -3.22 16.77 4.92
CA ALA A 168 -2.58 17.42 6.06
C ALA A 168 -3.62 17.87 7.12
N PRO A 169 -3.21 18.09 8.38
CA PRO A 169 -4.09 18.61 9.44
C PRO A 169 -4.86 19.88 9.08
N ARG A 170 -4.25 20.75 8.26
CA ARG A 170 -4.85 22.00 7.72
C ARG A 170 -5.02 21.98 6.20
N GLY A 171 -4.95 20.79 5.59
CA GLY A 171 -5.07 20.60 4.16
C GLY A 171 -6.49 20.89 3.67
N TRP A 172 -6.59 21.49 2.49
CA TRP A 172 -7.86 21.71 1.78
C TRP A 172 -8.28 20.49 0.95
N ASN A 173 -7.36 19.54 0.72
CA ASN A 173 -7.61 18.34 -0.07
C ASN A 173 -8.07 17.22 0.87
N GLY A 174 -9.38 17.12 1.04
CA GLY A 174 -10.02 15.97 1.66
C GLY A 174 -10.53 15.01 0.60
N MET A 175 -10.46 13.71 0.87
CA MET A 175 -11.17 12.71 0.10
C MET A 175 -12.04 11.85 1.02
N CYS A 176 -13.11 11.31 0.47
CA CYS A 176 -13.88 10.29 1.15
C CYS A 176 -13.08 8.99 1.16
N ALA A 177 -13.11 8.28 2.27
CA ALA A 177 -12.53 6.97 2.44
C ALA A 177 -13.56 6.06 3.13
N ASN A 178 -13.62 4.79 2.74
CA ASN A 178 -14.55 3.85 3.33
C ASN A 178 -13.95 3.32 4.64
N PRO A 179 -14.62 3.50 5.79
CA PRO A 179 -14.05 3.08 7.08
C PRO A 179 -13.88 1.57 7.21
N LYS A 180 -14.47 0.78 6.30
CA LYS A 180 -14.33 -0.68 6.26
C LYS A 180 -13.13 -1.14 5.42
N ASP A 181 -12.49 -0.25 4.67
CA ASP A 181 -11.33 -0.62 3.86
C ASP A 181 -10.17 -1.01 4.77
N ALA A 182 -9.37 -1.98 4.30
CA ALA A 182 -8.12 -2.32 4.96
C ALA A 182 -7.14 -1.14 4.80
N ALA A 183 -6.80 -0.51 5.92
CA ALA A 183 -5.75 0.51 6.07
C ALA A 183 -5.56 1.49 4.90
N ILE A 184 -6.16 2.67 5.01
CA ILE A 184 -6.26 3.65 3.91
C ILE A 184 -5.60 5.01 4.20
N ALA A 185 -5.26 5.28 5.45
CA ALA A 185 -4.66 6.54 5.88
C ALA A 185 -3.75 6.32 7.09
N GLY A 186 -2.83 7.25 7.32
CA GLY A 186 -2.01 7.27 8.55
C GLY A 186 -2.81 7.70 9.78
N SER A 187 -2.17 7.61 10.95
CA SER A 187 -2.82 7.96 12.21
C SER A 187 -2.97 9.47 12.39
N ALA A 188 -4.15 9.89 12.84
CA ALA A 188 -4.44 11.26 13.22
C ALA A 188 -5.60 11.31 14.23
N CYS A 189 -5.45 12.10 15.28
CA CYS A 189 -6.44 12.28 16.34
C CYS A 189 -6.95 13.71 16.39
N CYS A 190 -8.25 13.86 16.60
CA CYS A 190 -8.87 15.17 16.76
C CYS A 190 -8.90 15.56 18.24
N THR A 191 -8.39 16.74 18.57
CA THR A 191 -8.63 17.40 19.86
C THR A 191 -9.72 18.45 19.70
N THR A 192 -10.09 19.12 20.80
CA THR A 192 -11.07 20.22 20.79
C THR A 192 -10.68 21.42 19.92
N THR A 193 -9.38 21.59 19.61
CA THR A 193 -8.88 22.79 18.92
C THR A 193 -8.03 22.51 17.69
N HIS A 194 -7.53 21.28 17.50
CA HIS A 194 -6.65 20.94 16.39
C HIS A 194 -6.65 19.44 16.08
N VAL A 195 -6.08 19.08 14.92
CA VAL A 195 -5.78 17.68 14.57
C VAL A 195 -4.32 17.41 14.94
N LEU A 196 -4.11 16.40 15.77
CA LEU A 196 -2.81 15.82 16.09
C LEU A 196 -2.50 14.72 15.07
N ALA A 197 -1.49 14.92 14.24
CA ALA A 197 -0.99 13.92 13.31
C ALA A 197 0.53 13.92 13.43
N ASP A 198 1.03 13.22 14.46
CA ASP A 198 2.45 13.15 14.80
C ASP A 198 3.07 11.87 14.24
N PRO A 199 4.26 11.91 13.60
CA PRO A 199 4.95 10.71 13.12
C PRO A 199 5.20 9.65 14.19
N SER A 200 5.31 10.01 15.47
CA SER A 200 5.44 9.08 16.60
C SER A 200 4.21 8.19 16.81
N MET A 201 3.05 8.58 16.26
CA MET A 201 1.85 7.75 16.26
C MET A 201 1.94 6.61 15.25
N CYS A 202 2.85 6.72 14.27
CA CYS A 202 3.11 5.69 13.29
C CYS A 202 4.22 4.76 13.80
N ARG A 203 4.05 3.46 13.59
CA ARG A 203 5.03 2.43 13.96
C ARG A 203 6.19 2.36 12.97
N TYR A 204 5.95 2.80 11.75
CA TYR A 204 6.93 2.97 10.70
C TYR A 204 6.46 4.08 9.74
N THR A 205 7.37 4.56 8.90
CA THR A 205 7.10 5.70 8.02
C THR A 205 6.05 5.34 6.98
N GLN A 206 5.07 6.23 6.77
CA GLN A 206 3.92 5.99 5.89
C GLN A 206 3.07 4.77 6.28
N GLU A 207 3.10 4.37 7.55
CA GLU A 207 2.13 3.40 8.07
C GLU A 207 0.72 3.89 7.77
N MET A 208 -0.08 3.00 7.20
CA MET A 208 -1.52 3.19 7.05
C MET A 208 -2.22 2.22 7.99
N VAL A 209 -3.27 2.72 8.63
CA VAL A 209 -4.04 1.99 9.63
C VAL A 209 -5.51 1.97 9.26
N THR A 210 -6.23 0.98 9.79
CA THR A 210 -7.68 0.96 9.72
C THR A 210 -8.27 2.09 10.55
N PHE A 211 -9.54 2.42 10.29
CA PHE A 211 -10.25 3.43 11.07
C PHE A 211 -10.36 3.03 12.55
N ASP A 212 -10.54 1.74 12.85
CA ASP A 212 -10.68 1.27 14.23
C ASP A 212 -9.33 1.28 14.97
N THR A 213 -8.23 0.86 14.33
CA THR A 213 -6.88 1.03 14.89
C THR A 213 -6.58 2.50 15.18
N ASN A 214 -7.00 3.42 14.31
CA ASN A 214 -6.81 4.85 14.56
C ASN A 214 -7.63 5.33 15.77
N LYS A 215 -8.90 4.89 15.93
CA LYS A 215 -9.70 5.22 17.11
C LYS A 215 -9.05 4.73 18.40
N GLU A 216 -8.53 3.51 18.39
CA GLU A 216 -7.84 2.93 19.55
C GLU A 216 -6.63 3.79 19.94
N ARG A 217 -5.81 4.18 18.96
CA ARG A 217 -4.67 5.09 19.20
C ARG A 217 -5.09 6.46 19.73
N CYS A 218 -6.28 6.93 19.36
CA CYS A 218 -6.82 8.20 19.84
C CYS A 218 -7.53 8.11 21.19
N ALA A 219 -7.76 6.92 21.74
CA ALA A 219 -8.47 6.77 23.00
C ALA A 219 -7.67 7.30 24.20
N ASP A 220 -6.34 7.31 24.07
CA ASP A 220 -5.39 7.72 25.12
C ASP A 220 -4.94 9.19 25.00
N ILE A 221 -5.53 9.98 24.09
CA ILE A 221 -5.19 11.38 23.78
C ILE A 221 -6.34 12.31 24.17
#